data_AF-A0A7R9UVA0-F1
#
_entry.id   AF-A0A7R9UVA0-F1
#
_cell.length_a   1.000
_cell.length_b   1.000
_cell.length_c   1.000
_cell.angle_alpha   90.00
_cell.angle_beta   90.00
_cell.angle_gamma   90.00
#
_symmetry.space_group_name_H-M   'P 1'
#
loop_
_entity.id
_entity.type
_entity.pdbx_description
1 polymer ?
#
loop_
_entity_poly.entity_id
_entity_poly.type
_entity_poly.pdbx_seq_one_letter_code
_entity_poly.pdbx_strand_id
1 'polypeptide(L)'
;SFPHDAGTRIVAHHGNVKAAQFDLDYFKQFTIVLNALDNIDARRHVNRVCLAAGVPLVESGTEGYLGQVTVIKKGESECYECQPKSDNKKTYPICTVRNHPDKPVHCIAWAKELLFKKVFG
;
A
#
# COMPACT_ATOMS: atom_id res chain seq x y z
N SER A 1 7.38 -27.39 4.87
CA SER A 1 7.59 -27.04 3.46
C SER A 1 6.23 -27.05 2.79
N PHE A 2 5.79 -25.92 2.23
CA PHE A 2 4.55 -25.92 1.44
C PHE A 2 4.72 -26.89 0.27
N PRO A 3 3.75 -27.77 -0.03
CA PRO A 3 3.86 -28.68 -1.16
C PRO A 3 3.71 -27.83 -2.43
N HIS A 4 4.83 -27.49 -3.06
CA HIS A 4 4.80 -26.89 -4.38
C HIS A 4 4.38 -27.96 -5.38
N ASP A 5 3.25 -27.74 -6.05
CA ASP A 5 2.80 -28.57 -7.16
C ASP A 5 3.88 -28.54 -8.27
N ALA A 6 4.28 -29.72 -8.75
CA ALA A 6 5.51 -29.92 -9.54
C ALA A 6 5.53 -29.21 -10.90
N GLY A 7 4.40 -28.63 -11.33
CA GLY A 7 4.28 -27.84 -12.55
C GLY A 7 4.34 -26.32 -12.37
N THR A 8 4.41 -25.79 -11.15
CA THR A 8 4.32 -24.33 -10.92
C THR A 8 5.69 -23.65 -10.95
N ARG A 9 5.86 -22.67 -11.84
CA ARG A 9 7.07 -21.82 -11.88
C ARG A 9 6.85 -20.54 -11.07
N ILE A 10 7.65 -20.35 -10.03
CA ILE A 10 7.61 -19.14 -9.17
C ILE A 10 8.94 -18.41 -9.31
N VAL A 11 8.88 -17.09 -9.55
CA VAL A 11 10.05 -16.20 -9.52
C VAL A 11 9.87 -15.24 -8.36
N ALA A 12 10.71 -15.39 -7.33
CA ALA A 12 10.66 -14.56 -6.13
C ALA A 12 11.61 -13.36 -6.28
N HIS A 13 11.11 -12.18 -5.97
CA HIS A 13 11.91 -10.96 -5.89
C HIS A 13 11.87 -10.40 -4.48
N HIS A 14 13.04 -10.08 -3.91
CA HIS A 14 13.14 -9.32 -2.68
C HIS A 14 13.50 -7.87 -3.00
N GLY A 15 12.56 -6.95 -2.80
CA GLY A 15 12.77 -5.54 -3.11
C GLY A 15 11.50 -4.70 -2.96
N ASN A 16 11.62 -3.42 -3.27
CA ASN A 16 10.50 -2.49 -3.30
C ASN A 16 9.89 -2.47 -4.71
N VAL A 17 8.58 -2.65 -4.85
CA VAL A 17 7.89 -2.59 -6.15
C VAL A 17 8.08 -1.25 -6.88
N LYS A 18 8.46 -0.19 -6.15
CA LYS A 18 8.78 1.13 -6.70
C LYS A 18 10.20 1.26 -7.24
N ALA A 19 11.01 0.20 -7.16
CA ALA A 19 12.38 0.21 -7.62
C ALA A 19 12.44 0.18 -9.17
N ALA A 20 13.51 0.75 -9.74
CA ALA A 20 13.60 0.99 -11.17
C ALA A 20 13.53 -0.29 -12.03
N GLN A 21 13.86 -1.46 -11.48
CA GLN A 21 13.75 -2.74 -12.20
C GLN A 21 12.30 -3.20 -12.44
N PHE A 22 11.32 -2.62 -11.74
CA PHE A 22 9.91 -2.94 -11.87
C PHE A 22 9.19 -1.83 -12.65
N ASP A 23 9.73 -1.53 -13.83
CA ASP A 23 9.23 -0.48 -14.70
C ASP A 23 8.04 -0.94 -15.57
N LEU A 24 7.62 -0.07 -16.50
CA LEU A 24 6.50 -0.34 -17.39
C LEU A 24 6.66 -1.64 -18.18
N ASP A 25 7.86 -1.95 -18.67
CA ASP A 25 8.11 -3.10 -19.52
C ASP A 25 8.13 -4.40 -18.70
N TYR A 26 8.61 -4.33 -17.46
CA TYR A 26 8.40 -5.42 -16.50
C TYR A 26 6.92 -5.73 -16.30
N PHE A 27 6.05 -4.73 -16.17
CA PHE A 27 4.62 -4.98 -15.95
C PHE A 27 3.90 -5.52 -17.20
N LYS A 28 4.31 -5.13 -18.40
CA LYS A 28 3.73 -5.63 -19.67
C LYS A 28 3.90 -7.14 -19.89
N GLN A 29 4.85 -7.78 -19.20
CA GLN A 29 5.04 -9.22 -19.33
C GLN A 29 3.90 -10.06 -18.72
N PHE A 30 3.05 -9.44 -17.88
CA PHE A 30 1.99 -10.12 -17.17
C PHE A 30 0.64 -9.96 -17.84
N THR A 31 -0.16 -11.03 -17.82
CA THR A 31 -1.57 -11.01 -18.23
C THR A 31 -2.47 -10.33 -17.19
N ILE A 32 -2.10 -10.43 -15.91
CA ILE A 32 -2.85 -9.91 -14.77
C ILE A 32 -1.90 -9.59 -13.62
N VAL A 33 -2.23 -8.56 -12.84
CA VAL A 33 -1.52 -8.19 -11.61
C VAL A 33 -2.46 -8.31 -10.43
N LEU A 34 -1.98 -8.87 -9.32
CA LEU A 34 -2.73 -9.05 -8.07
C LEU A 34 -2.04 -8.23 -6.98
N ASN A 35 -2.75 -7.27 -6.38
CA ASN A 35 -2.23 -6.52 -5.24
C ASN A 35 -2.51 -7.27 -3.93
N ALA A 36 -1.45 -7.36 -3.11
CA ALA A 36 -1.47 -7.84 -1.75
C ALA A 36 -0.64 -6.89 -0.84
N LEU A 37 -0.79 -5.59 -1.07
CA LEU A 37 -0.04 -4.51 -0.43
C LEU A 37 -0.80 -3.93 0.76
N ASP A 38 -0.09 -3.38 1.74
CA ASP A 38 -0.64 -2.83 2.99
C ASP A 38 -0.60 -1.29 3.07
N ASN A 39 0.07 -0.62 2.12
CA ASN A 39 0.27 0.81 2.14
C ASN A 39 -0.28 1.49 0.87
N ILE A 40 -0.89 2.66 1.07
CA ILE A 40 -1.57 3.43 0.03
C ILE A 40 -0.60 3.87 -1.07
N ASP A 41 0.63 4.23 -0.72
CA ASP A 41 1.63 4.73 -1.67
C ASP A 41 2.04 3.68 -2.71
N ALA A 42 2.37 2.46 -2.26
CA ALA A 42 2.69 1.36 -3.18
C ALA A 42 1.48 0.95 -4.02
N ARG A 43 0.26 0.92 -3.45
CA ARG A 43 -0.97 0.64 -4.21
C ARG A 43 -1.18 1.67 -5.33
N ARG A 44 -0.99 2.97 -5.06
CA ARG A 44 -1.04 4.04 -6.08
C ARG A 44 0.01 3.86 -7.16
N HIS A 45 1.25 3.52 -6.79
CA HIS A 45 2.30 3.26 -7.76
C HIS A 45 1.91 2.12 -8.72
N VAL A 46 1.52 0.96 -8.18
CA VAL A 46 1.13 -0.20 -9.00
C VAL A 46 -0.10 0.11 -9.86
N ASN A 47 -1.10 0.82 -9.33
CA ASN A 47 -2.26 1.29 -10.08
C ASN A 47 -1.83 2.08 -11.33
N ARG A 48 -0.96 3.10 -11.18
CA ARG A 48 -0.51 3.93 -12.30
C ARG A 48 0.29 3.14 -13.33
N VAL A 49 1.18 2.24 -12.88
CA VAL A 49 1.98 1.42 -13.78
C VAL A 49 1.09 0.43 -14.56
N CYS A 50 0.11 -0.21 -13.92
CA CYS A 50 -0.83 -1.13 -14.59
C CYS A 50 -1.70 -0.40 -15.62
N LEU A 51 -2.21 0.79 -15.28
CA LEU A 51 -2.94 1.64 -16.23
C LEU A 51 -2.06 2.04 -17.42
N ALA A 52 -0.80 2.39 -17.18
CA ALA A 52 0.14 2.72 -18.25
C ALA A 52 0.48 1.50 -19.11
N ALA A 53 0.63 0.33 -18.51
CA ALA A 53 0.96 -0.92 -19.20
C ALA A 53 -0.24 -1.52 -19.95
N GLY A 54 -1.46 -1.10 -19.63
CA GLY A 54 -2.69 -1.70 -20.17
C GLY A 54 -2.97 -3.09 -19.59
N VAL A 55 -2.40 -3.41 -18.43
CA VAL A 55 -2.56 -4.72 -17.77
C VAL A 55 -3.65 -4.61 -16.69
N PRO A 56 -4.65 -5.52 -16.67
CA PRO A 56 -5.66 -5.55 -15.62
C PRO A 56 -5.05 -5.79 -14.23
N LEU A 57 -5.53 -5.03 -13.25
CA LEU A 57 -5.12 -5.09 -11.85
C LEU A 57 -6.30 -5.55 -10.99
N VAL A 58 -6.08 -6.57 -10.16
CA VAL A 58 -7.00 -6.97 -9.09
C VAL A 58 -6.48 -6.37 -7.79
N GLU A 59 -7.21 -5.39 -7.27
CA GLU A 59 -6.92 -4.72 -6.01
C GLU A 59 -7.71 -5.37 -4.87
N SER A 60 -7.08 -5.50 -3.71
CA SER A 60 -7.69 -6.12 -2.54
C SER A 60 -7.26 -5.45 -1.23
N GLY A 61 -8.07 -5.60 -0.20
CA GLY A 61 -7.66 -5.19 1.14
C GLY A 61 -8.55 -5.78 2.21
N THR A 62 -8.04 -5.78 3.43
CA THR A 62 -8.69 -6.34 4.62
C THR A 62 -8.54 -5.39 5.79
N GLU A 63 -9.56 -5.36 6.66
CA GLU A 63 -9.54 -4.63 7.93
C GLU A 63 -10.38 -5.42 8.96
N GLY A 64 -9.72 -6.12 9.88
CA GLY A 64 -10.40 -7.02 10.82
C GLY A 64 -11.14 -8.15 10.08
N TYR A 65 -12.45 -8.23 10.27
CA TYR A 65 -13.33 -9.19 9.58
C TYR A 65 -13.86 -8.69 8.23
N LEU A 66 -13.56 -7.45 7.86
CA LEU A 66 -14.00 -6.85 6.61
C LEU A 66 -12.93 -7.03 5.53
N GLY A 67 -13.39 -7.19 4.29
CA GLY A 67 -12.50 -7.23 3.13
C GLY A 67 -13.22 -6.80 1.87
N GLN A 68 -12.43 -6.40 0.88
CA GLN A 68 -12.92 -6.00 -0.43
C GLN A 68 -11.97 -6.46 -1.54
N VAL A 69 -12.52 -6.69 -2.72
CA VAL A 69 -11.79 -6.96 -3.96
C VAL A 69 -12.43 -6.12 -5.07
N THR A 70 -11.61 -5.51 -5.91
CA THR A 70 -12.07 -4.78 -7.11
C THR A 70 -11.13 -5.03 -8.28
N VAL A 71 -11.66 -4.93 -9.50
CA VAL A 71 -10.90 -5.11 -10.74
C VAL A 71 -10.76 -3.76 -11.44
N ILE A 72 -9.52 -3.38 -11.72
CA ILE A 72 -9.13 -2.14 -12.39
C ILE A 72 -8.65 -2.47 -13.80
N LYS A 73 -9.35 -1.95 -14.80
CA LYS A 73 -8.99 -2.07 -16.22
C LYS A 73 -9.21 -0.74 -16.92
N LYS A 74 -8.15 -0.26 -17.59
CA LYS A 74 -8.14 1.04 -18.25
C LYS A 74 -9.27 1.14 -19.28
N GLY A 75 -10.09 2.17 -19.14
CA GLY A 75 -11.21 2.45 -20.05
C GLY A 75 -12.48 1.63 -19.77
N GLU A 76 -12.45 0.70 -18.82
CA GLU A 76 -13.61 -0.17 -18.51
C GLU A 76 -14.09 -0.03 -17.06
N SER A 77 -13.20 0.16 -16.09
CA SER A 77 -13.55 0.37 -14.69
C SER A 77 -12.84 1.57 -14.07
N GLU A 78 -13.33 2.01 -12.90
CA GLU A 78 -12.66 3.05 -12.13
C GLU A 78 -11.28 2.58 -11.65
N CYS A 79 -10.32 3.49 -11.59
CA CYS A 79 -9.00 3.18 -11.04
C CYS A 79 -8.95 3.35 -9.53
N TYR A 80 -7.87 2.86 -8.90
CA TYR A 80 -7.69 2.96 -7.45
C TYR A 80 -7.78 4.40 -6.92
N GLU A 81 -7.35 5.37 -7.74
CA GLU A 81 -7.28 6.80 -7.40
C GLU A 81 -8.49 7.60 -7.87
N CYS A 82 -9.49 7.00 -8.52
CA CYS A 82 -10.72 7.69 -8.92
C CYS A 82 -11.56 8.12 -7.71
N GLN A 83 -11.49 7.36 -6.61
CA GLN A 83 -12.13 7.71 -5.35
C GLN A 83 -11.08 8.10 -4.32
N PRO A 84 -11.21 9.26 -3.66
CA PRO A 84 -10.31 9.63 -2.58
C PRO A 84 -10.35 8.58 -1.48
N LYS A 85 -9.19 8.04 -1.12
CA LYS A 85 -9.03 7.11 0.00
C LYS A 85 -8.68 7.92 1.24
N SER A 86 -9.39 7.68 2.34
CA SER A 86 -9.04 8.30 3.62
C SER A 86 -7.64 7.84 4.02
N ASP A 87 -6.72 8.79 4.23
CA ASP A 87 -5.49 8.48 4.94
C ASP A 87 -5.90 8.32 6.40
N ASN A 88 -6.07 7.07 6.86
CA ASN A 88 -6.54 6.78 8.22
C ASN A 88 -5.54 7.22 9.31
N LYS A 89 -4.47 7.91 8.93
CA LYS A 89 -3.54 8.58 9.84
C LYS A 89 -4.24 9.73 10.58
N LYS A 90 -4.72 9.42 11.78
CA LYS A 90 -5.17 10.43 12.75
C LYS A 90 -4.00 11.36 13.07
N THR A 91 -4.18 12.63 12.76
CA THR A 91 -3.23 13.69 13.09
C THR A 91 -3.72 14.44 14.33
N TYR A 92 -2.83 14.63 15.31
CA TYR A 92 -3.14 15.33 16.55
C TYR A 92 -2.46 16.70 16.55
N PRO A 93 -3.12 17.78 17.03
CA PRO A 93 -2.50 19.09 17.11
C PRO A 93 -1.24 19.05 17.97
N ILE A 94 -0.16 19.68 17.49
CA ILE A 94 1.14 19.66 18.18
C ILE A 94 1.07 20.25 19.60
N CYS A 95 0.23 21.27 19.80
CA CYS A 95 0.01 21.87 21.12
C CYS A 95 -0.60 20.87 22.11
N THR A 96 -1.52 20.03 21.67
CA THR A 96 -2.13 18.96 22.48
C THR A 96 -1.09 17.90 22.81
N VAL A 97 -0.36 17.40 21.82
CA VAL A 97 0.66 16.35 22.01
C VAL A 97 1.80 16.83 22.93
N ARG A 98 2.19 18.10 22.83
CA ARG A 98 3.34 18.64 23.57
C ARG A 98 3.01 19.15 24.98
N ASN A 99 1.91 19.87 25.13
CA ASN A 99 1.65 20.67 26.33
C ASN A 99 0.39 20.24 27.10
N HIS A 100 -0.63 19.71 26.41
CA HIS A 100 -1.93 19.38 27.03
C HIS A 100 -2.46 18.00 26.58
N PRO A 101 -1.75 16.89 26.89
CA PRO A 101 -2.23 15.56 26.54
C PRO A 101 -3.36 15.13 27.48
N ASP A 102 -4.55 14.94 26.93
CA ASP A 102 -5.77 14.52 27.65
C ASP A 102 -6.19 13.07 27.38
N LYS A 103 -5.60 12.40 26.37
CA LYS A 103 -5.92 11.01 25.99
C LYS A 103 -4.65 10.16 25.91
N PRO A 104 -4.72 8.84 26.23
CA PRO A 104 -3.56 7.96 26.12
C PRO A 104 -2.87 7.98 24.75
N VAL A 105 -3.64 8.15 23.68
CA VAL A 105 -3.11 8.24 22.31
C VAL A 105 -2.20 9.46 22.09
N HIS A 106 -2.40 10.55 22.83
CA HIS A 106 -1.54 11.73 22.75
C HIS A 106 -0.16 11.46 23.36
N CYS A 107 -0.10 10.69 24.45
CA CYS A 107 1.17 10.25 25.05
C CYS A 107 1.93 9.32 24.11
N ILE A 108 1.24 8.38 23.44
CA ILE A 108 1.83 7.50 22.43
C ILE A 108 2.38 8.32 21.25
N ALA A 109 1.60 9.27 20.76
CA ALA A 109 2.02 10.18 19.68
C ALA A 109 3.24 11.01 20.09
N TRP A 110 3.29 11.54 21.31
CA TRP A 110 4.44 12.29 21.83
C TRP A 110 5.70 11.42 21.87
N ALA A 111 5.60 10.21 22.43
CA ALA A 111 6.74 9.30 22.56
C ALA A 111 7.32 8.92 21.18
N LYS A 112 6.44 8.56 20.23
CA LYS A 112 6.85 8.12 18.89
C LYS A 112 7.33 9.28 18.01
N GLU A 113 6.59 10.38 17.95
CA GLU A 113 6.80 11.42 16.95
C GLU A 113 7.71 12.56 17.42
N LEU A 114 7.88 12.75 18.73
CA LEU A 114 8.71 13.82 19.28
C LEU A 114 9.91 13.26 20.05
N LEU A 115 9.69 12.44 21.08
CA LEU A 115 10.78 11.98 21.92
C LEU A 115 11.74 11.06 21.16
N PHE A 116 11.22 9.99 20.53
CA PHE A 116 12.05 9.00 19.86
C PHE A 116 12.88 9.64 18.73
N LYS A 117 12.25 10.43 17.85
CA LYS A 117 12.96 11.16 16.78
C LYS A 117 14.00 12.14 17.33
N LYS A 118 13.74 12.78 18.48
CA LYS A 118 14.71 13.71 19.06
C LYS A 118 15.93 13.02 19.67
N VAL A 119 15.75 11.83 20.23
CA VAL A 119 16.84 11.10 20.90
C VAL A 119 17.62 10.22 19.93
N PHE A 120 16.95 9.67 18.91
CA PHE A 120 17.50 8.62 18.04
C PHE A 120 17.30 8.85 16.54
N GLY A 121 16.60 9.92 16.13
CA GLY A 121 16.24 10.20 14.74
C GLY A 121 17.23 11.07 13.99
#